data_AF-A0A7V3W421-F1
#
_entry.id   AF-A0A7V3W421-F1
#
_cell.length_a   1.000
_cell.length_b   1.000
_cell.length_c   1.000
_cell.angle_alpha   90.00
_cell.angle_beta   90.00
_cell.angle_gamma   90.00
#
_symmetry.space_group_name_H-M   'P 1'
#
loop_
_entity.id
_entity.type
_entity.pdbx_description
1 polymer ?
#
loop_
_entity_poly.entity_id
_entity_poly.type
_entity_poly.pdbx_seq_one_letter_code
_entity_poly.pdbx_strand_id
1 'polypeptide(L)'
;MYYPGRMIQKEQPMKDVDSQKEFSRRQFVRSALAAGAISMLYPGCFAGLEPEEHLRLGARLKSEGDVGPEPLPPTRRYPVMPHAVVAAAGVGDSIEAAVREAVLAAGGLDEIQAGQSVMIKPNMCGPALGDSYPGRITTNPEVLRAVIRLVKERKPSKIYVGDRSMFASNLAFVSSGFAAVCREEEVIGFPWTRCEYVRFYPGKRHWSKGFRMPKLLQEVDHFINVPLLKNHMLADFTCCMKAYVGVCLPLDRHQEGPDAFHTRNIGEKIAELNLAKRPTMNVVDAIEIMVRGGPDVCFPHARGGEPCSPGTNAGQGTFSPRAWG
;
A
#
# COMPACT_ATOMS: atom_id res chain seq x y z
N MET A 1 19.56 13.87 -54.21
CA MET A 1 18.77 12.62 -54.31
C MET A 1 17.36 12.95 -53.87
N TYR A 2 16.50 13.25 -54.85
CA TYR A 2 15.11 13.67 -54.69
C TYR A 2 14.21 12.44 -54.75
N TYR A 3 13.33 12.24 -53.77
CA TYR A 3 12.19 11.32 -53.88
C TYR A 3 10.88 12.13 -53.83
N PRO A 4 9.91 11.86 -54.73
CA PRO A 4 8.74 12.70 -54.96
C PRO A 4 7.56 12.37 -54.03
N GLY A 5 6.67 13.36 -53.89
CA GLY A 5 5.61 13.43 -52.90
C GLY A 5 4.44 12.46 -53.07
N ARG A 6 3.68 12.34 -51.99
CA ARG A 6 2.34 11.76 -51.97
C ARG A 6 1.33 12.83 -51.58
N MET A 7 0.33 12.94 -52.45
CA MET A 7 -0.75 13.91 -52.46
C MET A 7 -1.69 13.76 -51.26
N ILE A 8 -2.10 14.92 -50.75
CA ILE A 8 -3.16 15.14 -49.77
C ILE A 8 -4.48 14.60 -50.33
N GLN A 9 -5.10 13.63 -49.66
CA GLN A 9 -6.50 13.25 -49.92
C GLN A 9 -7.43 14.06 -49.01
N LYS A 10 -8.43 14.69 -49.65
CA LYS A 10 -9.51 15.48 -49.04
C LYS A 10 -10.29 14.69 -48.01
N GLU A 11 -10.58 15.34 -46.88
CA GLU A 11 -11.57 14.94 -45.88
C GLU A 11 -12.94 14.70 -46.53
N GLN A 12 -13.57 13.59 -46.17
CA GLN A 12 -15.01 13.35 -46.40
C GLN A 12 -15.76 13.56 -45.07
N PRO A 13 -16.94 14.19 -45.08
CA PRO A 13 -17.68 14.50 -43.87
C PRO A 13 -18.25 13.23 -43.23
N MET A 14 -18.04 13.12 -41.92
CA MET A 14 -18.55 12.05 -41.07
C MET A 14 -20.07 12.17 -40.95
N LYS A 15 -20.79 11.09 -41.31
CA LYS A 15 -22.26 11.02 -41.21
C LYS A 15 -22.68 10.78 -39.76
N ASP A 16 -23.66 11.56 -39.31
CA ASP A 16 -24.45 11.31 -38.10
C ASP A 16 -25.00 9.88 -38.08
N VAL A 17 -24.76 9.18 -36.97
CA VAL A 17 -25.53 7.98 -36.59
C VAL A 17 -25.97 8.17 -35.14
N ASP A 18 -27.09 8.87 -35.00
CA ASP A 18 -27.92 8.81 -33.82
C ASP A 18 -28.65 7.46 -33.81
N SER A 19 -28.30 6.58 -32.88
CA SER A 19 -29.12 5.42 -32.54
C SER A 19 -29.02 5.16 -31.04
N GLN A 20 -29.81 5.88 -30.26
CA GLN A 20 -30.10 5.49 -28.89
C GLN A 20 -30.79 4.12 -28.88
N LYS A 21 -30.12 3.09 -28.37
CA LYS A 21 -30.79 1.86 -27.92
C LYS A 21 -31.41 2.14 -26.56
N GLU A 22 -32.72 2.33 -26.53
CA GLU A 22 -33.49 2.44 -25.29
C GLU A 22 -33.30 1.19 -24.42
N PHE A 23 -32.72 1.38 -23.23
CA PHE A 23 -32.63 0.36 -22.19
C PHE A 23 -34.01 0.21 -21.52
N SER A 24 -34.70 -0.91 -21.75
CA SER A 24 -36.03 -1.10 -21.13
C SER A 24 -35.89 -1.56 -19.67
N ARG A 25 -36.71 -0.96 -18.78
CA ARG A 25 -36.78 -1.28 -17.34
C ARG A 25 -36.94 -2.78 -17.02
N ARG A 26 -37.49 -3.58 -17.95
CA ARG A 26 -37.66 -5.04 -17.79
C ARG A 26 -36.35 -5.83 -17.95
N GLN A 27 -35.39 -5.34 -18.72
CA GLN A 27 -34.08 -5.99 -18.87
C GLN A 27 -33.20 -5.75 -17.63
N PHE A 28 -33.26 -4.54 -17.05
CA PHE A 28 -32.56 -4.21 -15.80
C PHE A 28 -32.98 -5.12 -14.63
N VAL A 29 -34.29 -5.36 -14.46
CA VAL A 29 -34.80 -6.23 -13.37
C VAL A 29 -34.39 -7.69 -13.55
N ARG A 30 -34.29 -8.18 -14.80
CA ARG A 30 -33.81 -9.56 -15.06
C ARG A 30 -32.32 -9.73 -14.80
N SER A 31 -31.49 -8.73 -15.12
CA SER A 31 -30.06 -8.74 -14.80
C SER A 31 -29.78 -8.67 -13.30
N ALA A 32 -30.59 -7.88 -12.56
CA ALA A 32 -30.48 -7.73 -11.11
C ALA A 32 -30.81 -9.02 -10.34
N LEU A 33 -31.78 -9.81 -10.82
CA LEU A 33 -32.15 -11.08 -10.17
C LEU A 33 -31.12 -12.20 -10.39
N ALA A 34 -30.46 -12.24 -11.56
CA ALA A 34 -29.37 -13.20 -11.82
C ALA A 34 -28.11 -12.90 -10.99
N ALA A 35 -27.79 -11.63 -10.76
CA ALA A 35 -26.68 -11.21 -9.88
C ALA A 35 -27.00 -11.38 -8.38
N GLY A 36 -28.28 -11.31 -8.00
CA GLY A 36 -28.74 -11.45 -6.62
C GLY A 36 -28.59 -12.85 -6.02
N ALA A 37 -28.59 -13.91 -6.86
CA ALA A 37 -28.55 -15.29 -6.37
C ALA A 37 -27.13 -15.79 -6.01
N ILE A 38 -26.07 -15.22 -6.57
CA ILE A 38 -24.68 -15.65 -6.29
C ILE A 38 -24.10 -14.93 -5.06
N SER A 39 -24.64 -13.76 -4.68
CA SER A 39 -24.16 -12.97 -3.55
C SER A 39 -24.53 -13.53 -2.16
N MET A 40 -25.30 -14.63 -2.07
CA MET A 40 -25.80 -15.14 -0.79
C MET A 40 -24.90 -16.19 -0.11
N LEU A 41 -23.74 -16.56 -0.68
CA LEU A 41 -22.84 -17.57 -0.08
C LEU A 41 -21.59 -17.00 0.62
N TYR A 42 -21.41 -15.68 0.69
CA TYR A 42 -20.35 -15.04 1.47
C TYR A 42 -20.90 -13.88 2.31
N PRO A 43 -21.42 -14.12 3.52
CA PRO A 43 -22.02 -13.05 4.34
C PRO A 43 -20.99 -12.09 4.98
N GLY A 44 -19.75 -12.03 4.48
CA GLY A 44 -18.67 -11.25 5.11
C GLY A 44 -18.33 -9.90 4.47
N CYS A 45 -18.85 -9.60 3.27
CA CYS A 45 -18.46 -8.40 2.53
C CYS A 45 -19.67 -7.47 2.34
N PHE A 46 -19.59 -6.26 2.89
CA PHE A 46 -20.49 -5.11 2.64
C PHE A 46 -21.75 -4.91 3.49
N ALA A 47 -21.89 -5.53 4.67
CA ALA A 47 -22.84 -5.03 5.68
C ALA A 47 -22.17 -3.93 6.55
N GLY A 48 -22.63 -2.68 6.41
CA GLY A 48 -22.41 -1.61 7.40
C GLY A 48 -21.44 -0.49 7.01
N LEU A 49 -21.78 0.27 5.96
CA LEU A 49 -21.49 1.70 5.88
C LEU A 49 -22.55 2.45 6.70
N GLU A 50 -22.48 2.34 8.03
CA GLU A 50 -23.27 3.20 8.93
C GLU A 50 -22.42 4.41 9.36
N PRO A 51 -22.96 5.64 9.43
CA PRO A 51 -22.24 6.88 9.76
C PRO A 51 -21.84 7.02 11.25
N GLU A 52 -21.56 5.95 11.98
CA GLU A 52 -21.03 6.05 13.35
C GLU A 52 -19.50 5.97 13.37
N GLU A 53 -18.85 7.05 12.89
CA GLU A 53 -17.39 7.24 12.95
C GLU A 53 -16.88 7.79 14.30
N HIS A 54 -17.75 7.93 15.31
CA HIS A 54 -17.37 8.46 16.61
C HIS A 54 -17.57 7.44 17.74
N LEU A 55 -16.47 7.13 18.43
CA LEU A 55 -16.39 6.46 19.74
C LEU A 55 -16.78 4.96 19.84
N ARG A 56 -15.83 4.09 19.44
CA ARG A 56 -15.50 2.90 20.25
C ARG A 56 -14.05 2.91 20.72
N LEU A 57 -13.63 4.06 21.25
CA LEU A 57 -12.30 4.22 21.86
C LEU A 57 -12.13 3.30 23.08
N GLY A 58 -13.20 3.06 23.84
CA GLY A 58 -13.18 2.23 25.05
C GLY A 58 -12.82 0.75 24.81
N ALA A 59 -13.29 0.15 23.71
CA ALA A 59 -12.89 -1.23 23.36
C ALA A 59 -11.44 -1.29 22.84
N ARG A 60 -10.93 -0.20 22.23
CA ARG A 60 -9.54 -0.08 21.76
C ARG A 60 -8.55 0.18 22.90
N LEU A 61 -8.98 0.88 23.95
CA LEU A 61 -8.21 1.17 25.17
C LEU A 61 -8.11 -0.04 26.11
N LYS A 62 -9.12 -0.94 26.13
CA LYS A 62 -9.08 -2.19 26.91
C LYS A 62 -7.94 -3.16 26.54
N SER A 63 -7.16 -2.88 25.48
CA SER A 63 -5.90 -3.56 25.18
C SER A 63 -4.73 -3.16 26.10
N GLU A 64 -4.94 -2.29 27.09
CA GLU A 64 -3.93 -1.98 28.11
C GLU A 64 -3.58 -3.17 29.02
N GLY A 65 -4.50 -4.13 29.18
CA GLY A 65 -4.28 -5.35 29.97
C GLY A 65 -3.92 -6.60 29.15
N ASP A 66 -4.00 -6.51 27.82
CA ASP A 66 -3.66 -7.63 26.93
C ASP A 66 -2.19 -7.49 26.55
N VAL A 67 -1.32 -7.92 27.47
CA VAL A 67 0.04 -8.28 27.12
C VAL A 67 -0.07 -9.39 26.08
N GLY A 68 -0.03 -9.02 24.81
CA GLY A 68 0.15 -9.98 23.72
C GLY A 68 1.26 -10.94 24.11
N PRO A 69 1.17 -12.23 23.71
CA PRO A 69 1.86 -13.33 24.39
C PRO A 69 3.32 -12.99 24.72
N GLU A 70 3.68 -13.06 26.00
CA GLU A 70 5.07 -12.92 26.46
C GLU A 70 5.82 -14.25 26.29
N PRO A 71 7.06 -14.23 25.77
CA PRO A 71 7.48 -13.48 24.60
C PRO A 71 6.83 -14.06 23.34
N LEU A 72 6.52 -13.20 22.37
CA LEU A 72 6.21 -13.68 21.02
C LEU A 72 7.35 -14.61 20.59
N PRO A 73 7.04 -15.78 19.99
CA PRO A 73 8.07 -16.72 19.58
C PRO A 73 9.13 -15.93 18.80
N PRO A 74 10.43 -16.12 19.10
CA PRO A 74 11.50 -15.33 18.49
C PRO A 74 11.20 -15.27 17.01
N THR A 75 11.04 -14.05 16.46
CA THR A 75 10.77 -13.77 15.05
C THR A 75 11.32 -14.92 14.25
N ARG A 76 10.45 -15.82 13.75
CA ARG A 76 10.77 -17.15 13.17
C ARG A 76 12.26 -17.26 12.89
N ARG A 77 13.04 -18.13 13.56
CA ARG A 77 14.49 -18.22 13.31
C ARG A 77 14.73 -18.48 11.82
N TYR A 78 14.97 -17.40 11.07
CA TYR A 78 15.15 -17.43 9.64
C TYR A 78 16.58 -17.88 9.37
N PRO A 79 16.81 -18.69 8.34
CA PRO A 79 18.17 -19.05 7.94
C PRO A 79 18.99 -17.76 7.76
N VAL A 80 20.24 -17.79 8.20
CA VAL A 80 21.20 -16.73 7.92
C VAL A 80 21.43 -16.76 6.41
N MET A 81 20.79 -15.83 5.70
CA MET A 81 21.06 -15.61 4.28
C MET A 81 22.43 -14.92 4.19
N PRO A 82 23.45 -15.54 3.55
CA PRO A 82 24.82 -15.01 3.54
C PRO A 82 24.92 -13.66 2.80
N HIS A 83 23.99 -13.35 1.90
CA HIS A 83 23.92 -12.08 1.18
C HIS A 83 22.45 -11.62 1.02
N ALA A 84 22.18 -10.36 1.37
CA ALA A 84 20.93 -9.71 0.96
C ALA A 84 20.99 -9.47 -0.56
N VAL A 85 20.05 -10.05 -1.32
CA VAL A 85 19.98 -9.86 -2.77
C VAL A 85 19.05 -8.70 -3.07
N VAL A 86 19.49 -7.79 -3.93
CA VAL A 86 18.70 -6.69 -4.46
C VAL A 86 18.72 -6.79 -5.97
N ALA A 87 17.55 -6.72 -6.59
CA ALA A 87 17.39 -6.66 -8.04
C ALA A 87 16.52 -5.46 -8.41
N ALA A 88 16.77 -4.91 -9.60
CA ALA A 88 15.98 -3.85 -10.18
C ALA A 88 15.67 -4.22 -11.63
N ALA A 89 14.41 -4.07 -12.04
CA ALA A 89 13.96 -4.29 -13.40
C ALA A 89 13.22 -3.03 -13.87
N GLY A 90 13.51 -2.60 -15.09
CA GLY A 90 12.77 -1.52 -15.74
C GLY A 90 11.44 -2.02 -16.30
N VAL A 91 10.45 -1.13 -16.40
CA VAL A 91 9.19 -1.47 -17.08
C VAL A 91 9.44 -1.43 -18.59
N GLY A 92 9.58 -2.62 -19.19
CA GLY A 92 9.55 -2.82 -20.64
C GLY A 92 8.11 -3.04 -21.13
N ASP A 93 7.78 -4.29 -21.48
CA ASP A 93 6.48 -4.65 -22.05
C ASP A 93 5.30 -4.41 -21.11
N SER A 94 5.44 -4.75 -19.82
CA SER A 94 4.39 -4.58 -18.82
C SER A 94 4.96 -4.50 -17.40
N ILE A 95 4.19 -3.90 -16.50
CA ILE A 95 4.49 -3.87 -15.06
C ILE A 95 4.59 -5.29 -14.50
N GLU A 96 3.73 -6.20 -14.95
CA GLU A 96 3.74 -7.59 -14.49
C GLU A 96 5.05 -8.30 -14.84
N ALA A 97 5.55 -8.12 -16.07
CA ALA A 97 6.82 -8.69 -16.49
C ALA A 97 8.00 -8.15 -15.66
N ALA A 98 8.06 -6.84 -15.44
CA ALA A 98 9.11 -6.21 -14.64
C ALA A 98 9.10 -6.68 -13.17
N VAL A 99 7.91 -6.80 -12.57
CA VAL A 99 7.77 -7.31 -11.20
C VAL A 99 8.22 -8.77 -11.12
N ARG A 100 7.82 -9.62 -12.10
CA ARG A 100 8.26 -11.01 -12.17
C ARG A 100 9.78 -11.11 -12.28
N GLU A 101 10.38 -10.36 -13.19
CA GLU A 101 11.83 -10.33 -13.40
C GLU A 101 12.57 -9.94 -12.11
N ALA A 102 12.17 -8.83 -11.48
CA ALA A 102 12.79 -8.35 -10.26
C ALA A 102 12.65 -9.35 -9.10
N VAL A 103 11.47 -9.95 -8.92
CA VAL A 103 11.23 -10.95 -7.86
C VAL A 103 12.08 -12.20 -8.08
N LEU A 104 12.15 -12.73 -9.31
CA LEU A 104 12.97 -13.91 -9.61
C LEU A 104 14.46 -13.63 -9.44
N ALA A 105 14.94 -12.47 -9.92
CA ALA A 105 16.32 -12.05 -9.76
C ALA A 105 16.72 -11.81 -8.29
N ALA A 106 15.76 -11.42 -7.44
CA ALA A 106 15.95 -11.26 -6.00
C ALA A 106 15.87 -12.57 -5.20
N GLY A 107 15.72 -13.73 -5.86
CA GLY A 107 15.68 -15.06 -5.23
C GLY A 107 14.30 -15.72 -5.20
N GLY A 108 13.28 -15.09 -5.79
CA GLY A 108 11.95 -15.68 -5.95
C GLY A 108 11.15 -15.78 -4.65
N LEU A 109 10.07 -16.57 -4.69
CA LEU A 109 9.12 -16.76 -3.59
C LEU A 109 9.02 -18.23 -3.17
N ASP A 110 10.08 -19.01 -3.39
CA ASP A 110 10.10 -20.45 -3.14
C ASP A 110 9.95 -20.80 -1.65
N GLU A 111 10.18 -19.84 -0.75
CA GLU A 111 9.94 -20.02 0.69
C GLU A 111 8.45 -20.21 1.01
N ILE A 112 7.55 -19.65 0.19
CA ILE A 112 6.10 -19.77 0.37
C ILE A 112 5.66 -21.13 -0.15
N GLN A 113 5.28 -22.02 0.77
CA GLN A 113 4.76 -23.34 0.47
C GLN A 113 3.24 -23.33 0.26
N ALA A 114 2.74 -24.33 -0.45
CA ALA A 114 1.31 -24.53 -0.66
C ALA A 114 0.55 -24.64 0.67
N GLY A 115 -0.63 -24.03 0.74
CA GLY A 115 -1.47 -24.02 1.94
C GLY A 115 -1.07 -23.00 3.02
N GLN A 116 0.07 -22.31 2.88
CA GLN A 116 0.45 -21.23 3.80
C GLN A 116 -0.32 -19.94 3.52
N SER A 117 -0.40 -19.08 4.52
CA SER A 117 -1.08 -17.79 4.46
C SER A 117 -0.10 -16.63 4.21
N VAL A 118 -0.51 -15.65 3.40
CA VAL A 118 0.35 -14.52 3.00
C VAL A 118 -0.38 -13.20 3.23
N MET A 119 0.28 -12.26 3.92
CA MET A 119 -0.14 -10.85 3.97
C MET A 119 0.73 -10.03 3.02
N ILE A 120 0.10 -9.29 2.11
CA ILE A 120 0.73 -8.32 1.22
C ILE A 120 0.36 -6.93 1.70
N LYS A 121 1.35 -6.11 2.05
CA LYS A 121 1.15 -4.72 2.45
C LYS A 121 1.62 -3.77 1.34
N PRO A 122 0.73 -3.12 0.58
CA PRO A 122 1.11 -1.99 -0.25
C PRO A 122 1.49 -0.78 0.62
N ASN A 123 1.87 0.34 0.00
CA ASN A 123 1.93 1.63 0.67
C ASN A 123 0.73 2.48 0.26
N MET A 124 -0.17 2.72 1.22
CA MET A 124 -1.36 3.56 1.08
C MET A 124 -1.16 4.85 1.88
N CYS A 125 -1.16 6.02 1.22
CA CYS A 125 -0.93 7.30 1.90
C CYS A 125 -2.24 7.95 2.38
N GLY A 126 -3.24 7.99 1.52
CA GLY A 126 -4.54 8.63 1.73
C GLY A 126 -5.48 8.33 0.55
N PRO A 127 -6.72 8.84 0.58
CA PRO A 127 -7.59 8.84 -0.59
C PRO A 127 -6.87 9.38 -1.82
N ALA A 128 -7.00 8.69 -2.95
CA ALA A 128 -6.53 9.21 -4.21
C ALA A 128 -7.42 10.39 -4.60
N LEU A 129 -6.93 11.61 -4.34
CA LEU A 129 -7.61 12.86 -4.69
C LEU A 129 -7.18 13.31 -6.09
N GLY A 130 -7.41 12.49 -7.12
CA GLY A 130 -7.09 12.83 -8.51
C GLY A 130 -5.65 13.35 -8.72
N ASP A 131 -5.50 14.38 -9.57
CA ASP A 131 -4.22 15.02 -9.93
C ASP A 131 -3.63 15.94 -8.83
N SER A 132 -4.09 15.81 -7.57
CA SER A 132 -3.64 16.70 -6.47
C SER A 132 -2.17 16.53 -6.09
N TYR A 133 -1.47 15.56 -6.67
CA TYR A 133 -0.05 15.32 -6.43
C TYR A 133 0.70 15.28 -7.77
N PRO A 134 1.90 15.90 -7.87
CA PRO A 134 2.72 15.90 -9.08
C PRO A 134 3.33 14.52 -9.40
N GLY A 135 2.90 13.47 -8.70
CA GLY A 135 3.34 12.10 -8.86
C GLY A 135 2.61 11.18 -7.90
N ARG A 136 2.85 9.88 -8.06
CA ARG A 136 2.24 8.84 -7.24
C ARG A 136 2.75 8.90 -5.80
N ILE A 137 1.83 8.76 -4.82
CA ILE A 137 2.15 8.70 -3.38
C ILE A 137 1.71 7.39 -2.71
N THR A 138 1.03 6.53 -3.45
CA THR A 138 0.51 5.22 -3.05
C THR A 138 0.95 4.18 -4.09
N THR A 139 1.33 2.97 -3.68
CA THR A 139 1.77 1.89 -4.59
C THR A 139 0.83 1.74 -5.79
N ASN A 140 1.38 1.56 -6.99
CA ASN A 140 0.61 1.31 -8.20
C ASN A 140 -0.21 0.00 -8.07
N PRO A 141 -1.54 0.03 -8.32
CA PRO A 141 -2.39 -1.16 -8.21
C PRO A 141 -1.94 -2.31 -9.10
N GLU A 142 -1.30 -2.05 -10.25
CA GLU A 142 -0.79 -3.10 -11.13
C GLU A 142 0.49 -3.77 -10.60
N VAL A 143 1.30 -3.04 -9.80
CA VAL A 143 2.41 -3.67 -9.05
C VAL A 143 1.85 -4.61 -8.00
N LEU A 144 0.83 -4.18 -7.25
CA LEU A 144 0.13 -5.03 -6.28
C LEU A 144 -0.44 -6.28 -6.96
N ARG A 145 -1.12 -6.10 -8.10
CA ARG A 145 -1.70 -7.21 -8.88
C ARG A 145 -0.64 -8.22 -9.30
N ALA A 146 0.48 -7.75 -9.84
CA ALA A 146 1.57 -8.62 -10.25
C ALA A 146 2.14 -9.43 -9.07
N VAL A 147 2.33 -8.79 -7.92
CA VAL A 147 2.77 -9.51 -6.70
C VAL A 147 1.74 -10.55 -6.25
N ILE A 148 0.44 -10.23 -6.27
CA ILE A 148 -0.63 -11.20 -5.94
C ILE A 148 -0.56 -12.42 -6.85
N ARG A 149 -0.40 -12.22 -8.17
CA ARG A 149 -0.32 -13.32 -9.15
C ARG A 149 0.90 -14.22 -8.92
N LEU A 150 2.07 -13.63 -8.67
CA LEU A 150 3.28 -14.40 -8.32
C LEU A 150 3.12 -15.20 -7.02
N VAL A 151 2.41 -14.63 -6.04
CA VAL A 151 2.10 -15.35 -4.79
C VAL A 151 1.11 -16.50 -5.04
N LYS A 152 0.10 -16.30 -5.88
CA LYS A 152 -0.88 -17.35 -6.24
C LYS A 152 -0.24 -18.58 -6.89
N GLU A 153 0.83 -18.42 -7.66
CA GLU A 153 1.60 -19.53 -8.25
C GLU A 153 2.12 -20.51 -7.18
N ARG A 154 2.28 -20.03 -5.94
CA ARG A 154 2.71 -20.82 -4.77
C ARG A 154 1.58 -21.55 -4.07
N LYS A 155 0.34 -21.41 -4.55
CA LYS A 155 -0.88 -22.05 -4.03
C LYS A 155 -1.10 -21.82 -2.53
N PRO A 156 -1.03 -20.57 -2.03
CA PRO A 156 -1.32 -20.26 -0.64
C PRO A 156 -2.78 -20.60 -0.31
N SER A 157 -3.08 -20.88 0.96
CA SER A 157 -4.47 -21.09 1.39
C SER A 157 -5.27 -19.78 1.39
N LYS A 158 -4.61 -18.66 1.75
CA LYS A 158 -5.20 -17.33 1.84
C LYS A 158 -4.18 -16.26 1.50
N ILE A 159 -4.60 -15.25 0.76
CA ILE A 159 -3.86 -14.01 0.52
C ILE A 159 -4.67 -12.85 1.09
N TYR A 160 -4.04 -12.08 1.97
CA TYR A 160 -4.58 -10.87 2.55
C TYR A 160 -3.85 -9.66 1.98
N VAL A 161 -4.59 -8.60 1.64
CA VAL A 161 -4.01 -7.32 1.24
C VAL A 161 -4.41 -6.27 2.25
N GLY A 162 -3.44 -5.77 3.01
CA GLY A 162 -3.73 -4.86 4.13
C GLY A 162 -2.71 -3.76 4.29
N ASP A 163 -3.20 -2.53 4.39
CA ASP A 163 -2.44 -1.39 4.85
C ASP A 163 -3.36 -0.39 5.56
N ARG A 164 -2.76 0.67 6.08
CA ARG A 164 -3.43 1.82 6.67
C ARG A 164 -2.84 3.12 6.12
N SER A 165 -3.74 4.02 5.72
CA SER A 165 -3.40 5.40 5.33
C SER A 165 -3.28 6.34 6.53
N MET A 166 -2.82 7.58 6.27
CA MET A 166 -2.83 8.65 7.27
C MET A 166 -4.25 8.98 7.77
N PHE A 167 -5.22 9.05 6.85
CA PHE A 167 -6.64 9.31 7.15
C PHE A 167 -7.54 8.55 6.18
N ALA A 168 -8.79 8.32 6.58
CA ALA A 168 -9.84 7.69 5.77
C ALA A 168 -9.42 6.37 5.07
N SER A 169 -8.85 5.41 5.81
CA SER A 169 -8.20 4.24 5.20
C SER A 169 -9.11 3.35 4.37
N ASN A 170 -10.40 3.25 4.67
CA ASN A 170 -11.34 2.52 3.81
C ASN A 170 -11.50 3.23 2.45
N LEU A 171 -11.67 4.56 2.47
CA LEU A 171 -11.75 5.35 1.25
C LEU A 171 -10.44 5.31 0.46
N ALA A 172 -9.30 5.37 1.13
CA ALA A 172 -7.98 5.21 0.52
C ALA A 172 -7.85 3.85 -0.18
N PHE A 173 -8.31 2.78 0.44
CA PHE A 173 -8.23 1.44 -0.12
C PHE A 173 -9.08 1.26 -1.39
N VAL A 174 -10.25 1.92 -1.42
CA VAL A 174 -11.12 1.93 -2.60
C VAL A 174 -10.55 2.82 -3.70
N SER A 175 -10.26 4.08 -3.39
CA SER A 175 -9.81 5.08 -4.37
C SER A 175 -8.42 4.79 -4.96
N SER A 176 -7.56 4.06 -4.25
CA SER A 176 -6.26 3.61 -4.78
C SER A 176 -6.36 2.42 -5.75
N GLY A 177 -7.56 1.88 -5.97
CA GLY A 177 -7.79 0.69 -6.80
C GLY A 177 -7.51 -0.64 -6.11
N PHE A 178 -6.99 -0.64 -4.87
CA PHE A 178 -6.65 -1.89 -4.16
C PHE A 178 -7.87 -2.77 -3.89
N ALA A 179 -9.02 -2.17 -3.57
CA ALA A 179 -10.27 -2.92 -3.42
C ALA A 179 -10.68 -3.63 -4.73
N ALA A 180 -10.50 -2.97 -5.88
CA ALA A 180 -10.81 -3.54 -7.19
C ALA A 180 -9.85 -4.68 -7.53
N VAL A 181 -8.55 -4.48 -7.35
CA VAL A 181 -7.52 -5.53 -7.51
C VAL A 181 -7.84 -6.74 -6.64
N CYS A 182 -8.17 -6.53 -5.35
CA CYS A 182 -8.49 -7.65 -4.45
C CYS A 182 -9.70 -8.45 -4.93
N ARG A 183 -10.75 -7.78 -5.41
CA ARG A 183 -11.96 -8.42 -5.93
C ARG A 183 -11.66 -9.20 -7.21
N GLU A 184 -10.97 -8.59 -8.16
CA GLU A 184 -10.65 -9.19 -9.47
C GLU A 184 -9.68 -10.36 -9.34
N GLU A 185 -8.73 -10.27 -8.41
CA GLU A 185 -7.81 -11.36 -8.10
C GLU A 185 -8.36 -12.30 -7.02
N GLU A 186 -9.63 -12.16 -6.59
CA GLU A 186 -10.27 -13.07 -5.62
C GLU A 186 -9.45 -13.28 -4.33
N VAL A 187 -8.84 -12.22 -3.80
CA VAL A 187 -8.08 -12.21 -2.54
C VAL A 187 -8.77 -11.35 -1.48
N ILE A 188 -8.35 -11.51 -0.22
CA ILE A 188 -9.01 -10.86 0.92
C ILE A 188 -8.45 -9.44 1.08
N GLY A 189 -9.23 -8.44 0.68
CA GLY A 189 -8.96 -7.04 1.04
C GLY A 189 -9.19 -6.82 2.54
N PHE A 190 -8.16 -6.38 3.26
CA PHE A 190 -8.16 -6.24 4.71
C PHE A 190 -7.57 -4.88 5.15
N PRO A 191 -8.26 -3.75 4.89
CA PRO A 191 -7.83 -2.45 5.43
C PRO A 191 -7.79 -2.51 6.96
N TRP A 192 -6.72 -2.00 7.57
CA TRP A 192 -6.52 -2.15 9.01
C TRP A 192 -7.38 -1.20 9.87
N THR A 193 -8.64 -0.97 9.51
CA THR A 193 -9.58 -0.05 10.21
C THR A 193 -10.40 -0.74 11.30
N ARG A 194 -10.88 -1.95 11.03
CA ARG A 194 -11.74 -2.77 11.90
C ARG A 194 -11.10 -4.13 12.25
N CYS A 195 -9.79 -4.14 12.50
CA CYS A 195 -9.07 -5.35 12.89
C CYS A 195 -8.69 -5.35 14.37
N GLU A 196 -8.41 -6.52 14.92
CA GLU A 196 -7.77 -6.67 16.23
C GLU A 196 -6.32 -6.18 16.17
N TYR A 197 -5.89 -5.57 17.27
CA TYR A 197 -4.54 -5.06 17.45
C TYR A 197 -3.92 -5.72 18.68
N VAL A 198 -2.67 -6.16 18.56
CA VAL A 198 -1.87 -6.66 19.68
C VAL A 198 -0.74 -5.70 19.96
N ARG A 199 -0.39 -5.54 21.24
CA ARG A 199 0.76 -4.72 21.63
C ARG A 199 2.05 -5.52 21.44
N PHE A 200 3.01 -4.89 20.79
CA PHE A 200 4.35 -5.41 20.54
C PHE A 200 5.37 -4.56 21.31
N TYR A 201 6.27 -5.22 22.01
CA TYR A 201 7.39 -4.61 22.71
C TYR A 201 8.68 -5.03 22.01
N PRO A 202 9.38 -4.12 21.30
CA PRO A 202 10.61 -4.46 20.60
C PRO A 202 11.73 -4.95 21.52
N GLY A 203 11.65 -4.65 22.82
CA GLY A 203 12.75 -4.90 23.78
C GLY A 203 13.99 -4.07 23.44
N LYS A 204 13.79 -2.92 22.81
CA LYS A 204 14.84 -1.97 22.37
C LYS A 204 14.63 -0.61 23.03
N ARG A 205 15.34 0.41 22.56
CA ARG A 205 15.56 1.67 23.29
C ARG A 205 14.42 2.67 23.11
N HIS A 206 13.69 2.63 22.00
CA HIS A 206 12.88 3.76 21.56
C HIS A 206 11.36 3.53 21.56
N TRP A 207 10.91 2.32 21.87
CA TRP A 207 9.51 1.96 22.15
C TRP A 207 9.36 1.30 23.52
N SER A 208 9.65 2.06 24.58
CA SER A 208 9.61 1.59 25.96
C SER A 208 8.20 1.12 26.39
N LYS A 209 7.16 1.80 25.89
CA LYS A 209 5.75 1.42 26.08
C LYS A 209 5.20 0.47 24.99
N GLY A 210 6.06 0.05 24.08
CA GLY A 210 5.68 -0.70 22.88
C GLY A 210 4.76 0.08 21.94
N PHE A 211 4.24 -0.62 20.95
CA PHE A 211 3.23 -0.10 20.02
C PHE A 211 2.29 -1.23 19.60
N ARG A 212 1.08 -0.89 19.17
CA ARG A 212 0.11 -1.87 18.68
C ARG A 212 0.21 -2.04 17.18
N MET A 213 -0.02 -3.27 16.73
CA MET A 213 -0.01 -3.68 15.33
C MET A 213 -1.17 -4.65 15.04
N PRO A 214 -1.62 -4.79 13.77
CA PRO A 214 -2.67 -5.73 13.42
C PRO A 214 -2.29 -7.17 13.83
N LYS A 215 -3.16 -7.83 14.60
CA LYS A 215 -2.92 -9.19 15.09
C LYS A 215 -2.64 -10.19 13.96
N LEU A 216 -3.44 -10.11 12.89
CA LEU A 216 -3.30 -10.95 11.70
C LEU A 216 -1.88 -10.89 11.09
N LEU A 217 -1.16 -9.76 11.20
CA LEU A 217 0.21 -9.66 10.68
C LEU A 217 1.18 -10.61 11.40
N GLN A 218 0.95 -10.95 12.67
CA GLN A 218 1.72 -11.98 13.37
C GLN A 218 1.33 -13.38 12.93
N GLU A 219 0.03 -13.62 12.79
CA GLU A 219 -0.56 -14.95 12.58
C GLU A 219 -0.31 -15.51 11.19
N VAL A 220 -0.14 -14.66 10.17
CA VAL A 220 0.20 -15.12 8.82
C VAL A 220 1.59 -15.73 8.75
N ASP A 221 1.76 -16.76 7.91
CA ASP A 221 3.04 -17.43 7.70
C ASP A 221 4.07 -16.50 7.03
N HIS A 222 3.61 -15.75 6.03
CA HIS A 222 4.46 -14.86 5.22
C HIS A 222 3.94 -13.42 5.18
N PHE A 223 4.89 -12.50 5.14
CA PHE A 223 4.62 -11.07 4.98
C PHE A 223 5.41 -10.51 3.79
N ILE A 224 4.74 -9.93 2.81
CA ILE A 224 5.38 -9.25 1.67
C ILE A 224 5.07 -7.76 1.78
N ASN A 225 6.11 -6.94 1.82
CA ASN A 225 5.98 -5.49 1.90
C ASN A 225 6.20 -4.89 0.51
N VAL A 226 5.24 -4.10 0.02
CA VAL A 226 5.22 -3.55 -1.34
C VAL A 226 5.21 -2.01 -1.26
N PRO A 227 6.29 -1.37 -0.77
CA PRO A 227 6.34 0.06 -0.58
C PRO A 227 6.44 0.82 -1.92
N LEU A 228 6.06 2.10 -1.92
CA LEU A 228 6.40 3.05 -2.98
C LEU A 228 7.64 3.85 -2.56
N LEU A 229 8.59 4.03 -3.49
CA LEU A 229 9.72 4.94 -3.31
C LEU A 229 9.30 6.39 -3.55
N LYS A 230 9.45 7.25 -2.54
CA LYS A 230 9.19 8.70 -2.63
C LYS A 230 9.96 9.50 -1.61
N ASN A 231 10.16 10.79 -1.83
CA ASN A 231 10.69 11.73 -0.87
C ASN A 231 9.73 11.86 0.34
N HIS A 232 10.30 12.00 1.54
CA HIS A 232 9.56 12.26 2.78
C HIS A 232 10.37 13.19 3.69
N MET A 233 9.86 14.39 3.96
CA MET A 233 10.61 15.45 4.64
C MET A 233 11.19 15.06 6.00
N LEU A 234 10.46 14.29 6.82
CA LEU A 234 10.91 13.89 8.16
C LEU A 234 11.81 12.65 8.21
N ALA A 235 11.89 11.88 7.13
CA ALA A 235 12.56 10.57 7.12
C ALA A 235 13.48 10.39 5.90
N ASP A 236 13.83 11.50 5.25
CA ASP A 236 14.50 11.63 3.96
C ASP A 236 13.71 11.02 2.78
N PHE A 237 13.30 9.76 2.89
CA PHE A 237 12.50 9.06 1.89
C PHE A 237 11.62 7.96 2.51
N THR A 238 10.60 7.56 1.74
CA THR A 238 9.81 6.36 1.99
C THR A 238 10.36 5.22 1.15
N CYS A 239 10.61 4.08 1.80
CA CYS A 239 10.90 2.79 1.17
C CYS A 239 10.56 1.68 2.19
N CYS A 240 11.17 0.50 2.05
CA CYS A 240 10.90 -0.73 2.82
C CYS A 240 10.67 -0.48 4.32
N MET A 241 11.70 0.00 5.04
CA MET A 241 11.60 0.17 6.48
C MET A 241 10.59 1.24 6.88
N LYS A 242 10.57 2.39 6.20
CA LYS A 242 9.64 3.49 6.52
C LYS A 242 8.17 3.08 6.30
N ALA A 243 7.89 2.18 5.35
CA ALA A 243 6.53 1.71 5.11
C ALA A 243 5.92 0.99 6.32
N TYR A 244 6.74 0.46 7.24
CA TYR A 244 6.27 -0.13 8.50
C TYR A 244 5.61 0.85 9.45
N VAL A 245 5.75 2.17 9.24
CA VAL A 245 4.97 3.14 10.00
C VAL A 245 3.48 2.83 9.91
N GLY A 246 3.00 2.35 8.75
CA GLY A 246 1.62 1.88 8.56
C GLY A 246 1.18 0.74 9.48
N VAL A 247 2.11 -0.11 9.92
CA VAL A 247 1.87 -1.24 10.85
C VAL A 247 1.55 -0.75 12.26
N CYS A 248 2.20 0.33 12.69
CA CYS A 248 1.94 0.95 13.97
C CYS A 248 0.54 1.59 13.99
N LEU A 249 -0.28 1.26 14.98
CA LEU A 249 -1.56 1.91 15.21
C LEU A 249 -1.34 3.43 15.36
N PRO A 250 -2.10 4.30 14.64
CA PRO A 250 -1.85 5.74 14.64
C PRO A 250 -1.80 6.37 16.04
N LEU A 251 -2.66 5.93 16.96
CA LEU A 251 -2.68 6.43 18.33
C LEU A 251 -1.33 6.22 19.04
N ASP A 252 -0.63 5.12 18.74
CA ASP A 252 0.66 4.83 19.36
C ASP A 252 1.81 5.63 18.73
N ARG A 253 1.60 6.25 17.56
CA ARG A 253 2.56 7.21 16.97
C ARG A 253 2.52 8.58 17.66
N HIS A 254 1.43 8.86 18.38
CA HIS A 254 1.21 10.10 19.13
C HIS A 254 1.46 9.93 20.63
N GLN A 255 2.16 8.86 21.04
CA GLN A 255 2.62 8.72 22.42
C GLN A 255 3.45 9.94 22.84
N GLU A 256 3.41 10.28 24.12
CA GLU A 256 4.17 11.40 24.68
C GLU A 256 5.53 10.98 25.21
N GLY A 257 6.42 11.97 25.39
CA GLY A 257 7.73 11.76 26.01
C GLY A 257 8.71 11.02 25.09
N PRO A 258 9.52 10.08 25.61
CA PRO A 258 10.58 9.42 24.84
C PRO A 258 10.05 8.58 23.66
N ASP A 259 8.83 8.05 23.77
CA ASP A 259 8.18 7.22 22.75
C ASP A 259 7.50 8.04 21.63
N ALA A 260 7.49 9.37 21.73
CA ALA A 260 6.90 10.24 20.73
C ALA A 260 7.54 10.05 19.36
N PHE A 261 6.79 9.49 18.40
CA PHE A 261 7.37 8.91 17.18
C PHE A 261 7.99 9.97 16.27
N HIS A 262 7.29 11.08 16.03
CA HIS A 262 7.69 12.11 15.08
C HIS A 262 8.61 13.20 15.66
N THR A 263 8.99 13.12 16.94
CA THR A 263 9.76 14.20 17.59
C THR A 263 11.24 13.88 17.75
N ARG A 264 11.61 12.62 18.03
CA ARG A 264 13.00 12.20 18.30
C ARG A 264 13.26 10.78 17.85
N ASN A 265 14.48 10.52 17.35
CA ASN A 265 14.98 9.18 17.00
C ASN A 265 14.04 8.43 16.03
N ILE A 266 13.51 9.15 15.02
CA ILE A 266 12.53 8.58 14.09
C ILE A 266 13.12 7.40 13.31
N GLY A 267 14.39 7.50 12.90
CA GLY A 267 15.09 6.43 12.17
C GLY A 267 15.21 5.15 13.00
N GLU A 268 15.63 5.27 14.26
CA GLU A 268 15.76 4.15 15.18
C GLU A 268 14.40 3.57 15.53
N LYS A 269 13.38 4.40 15.75
CA LYS A 269 12.00 3.93 15.96
C LYS A 269 11.46 3.18 14.75
N ILE A 270 11.76 3.64 13.54
CA ILE A 270 11.41 2.92 12.30
C ILE A 270 12.14 1.58 12.26
N ALA A 271 13.43 1.53 12.59
CA ALA A 271 14.17 0.27 12.64
C ALA A 271 13.56 -0.71 13.65
N GLU A 272 13.16 -0.22 14.83
CA GLU A 272 12.49 -1.03 15.86
C GLU A 272 11.08 -1.49 15.44
N LEU A 273 10.33 -0.69 14.65
CA LEU A 273 9.04 -1.12 14.07
C LEU A 273 9.20 -2.36 13.17
N ASN A 274 10.32 -2.48 12.46
CA ASN A 274 10.58 -3.59 11.55
C ASN A 274 10.83 -4.92 12.30
N LEU A 275 11.10 -4.88 13.61
CA LEU A 275 11.21 -6.08 14.45
C LEU A 275 9.86 -6.76 14.70
N ALA A 276 8.74 -6.07 14.45
CA ALA A 276 7.40 -6.63 14.61
C ALA A 276 7.24 -7.90 13.78
N LYS A 277 7.56 -7.85 12.49
CA LYS A 277 7.50 -8.99 11.58
C LYS A 277 8.51 -8.75 10.49
N ARG A 278 9.41 -9.70 10.22
CA ARG A 278 10.33 -9.61 9.08
C ARG A 278 9.57 -9.91 7.77
N PRO A 279 9.72 -9.13 6.69
CA PRO A 279 9.17 -9.50 5.39
C PRO A 279 9.90 -10.73 4.84
N THR A 280 9.14 -11.64 4.22
CA THR A 280 9.67 -12.65 3.31
C THR A 280 10.39 -11.96 2.15
N MET A 281 9.78 -10.91 1.60
CA MET A 281 10.35 -10.11 0.53
C MET A 281 9.84 -8.67 0.60
N ASN A 282 10.66 -7.73 0.15
CA ASN A 282 10.21 -6.38 -0.18
C ASN A 282 10.17 -6.23 -1.70
N VAL A 283 9.07 -5.70 -2.25
CA VAL A 283 8.93 -5.38 -3.68
C VAL A 283 8.66 -3.89 -3.80
N VAL A 284 9.68 -3.11 -4.20
CA VAL A 284 9.59 -1.65 -4.20
C VAL A 284 9.00 -1.16 -5.52
N ASP A 285 7.86 -0.47 -5.46
CA ASP A 285 7.35 0.32 -6.58
C ASP A 285 8.18 1.60 -6.71
N ALA A 286 8.97 1.67 -7.78
CA ALA A 286 9.82 2.79 -8.14
C ALA A 286 9.54 3.25 -9.59
N ILE A 287 8.33 2.99 -10.11
CA ILE A 287 7.95 3.34 -11.49
C ILE A 287 7.81 4.87 -11.63
N GLU A 288 7.12 5.49 -10.67
CA GLU A 288 6.96 6.94 -10.58
C GLU A 288 7.44 7.40 -9.20
N ILE A 289 8.54 8.16 -9.15
CA ILE A 289 9.17 8.59 -7.89
C ILE A 289 8.94 10.08 -7.69
N MET A 290 8.27 10.43 -6.60
CA MET A 290 8.21 11.82 -6.14
C MET A 290 9.56 12.20 -5.51
N VAL A 291 10.36 13.00 -6.21
CA VAL A 291 11.72 13.40 -5.77
C VAL A 291 11.74 14.65 -4.90
N ARG A 292 10.71 15.49 -4.96
CA ARG A 292 10.58 16.73 -4.17
C ARG A 292 9.20 16.84 -3.57
N GLY A 293 9.15 17.50 -2.42
CA GLY A 293 7.90 17.90 -1.78
C GLY A 293 6.99 16.73 -1.45
N GLY A 294 7.48 15.79 -0.63
CA GLY A 294 6.73 14.61 -0.15
C GLY A 294 5.27 14.91 0.25
N PRO A 295 4.46 13.88 0.56
CA PRO A 295 3.00 14.01 0.69
C PRO A 295 2.54 15.11 1.67
N ASP A 296 3.36 15.48 2.64
CA ASP A 296 3.08 16.53 3.63
C ASP A 296 3.03 17.97 3.06
N VAL A 297 3.67 18.27 1.92
CA VAL A 297 3.68 19.64 1.34
C VAL A 297 2.68 19.85 0.20
N CYS A 298 2.16 18.77 -0.39
CA CYS A 298 1.13 18.86 -1.44
C CYS A 298 -0.30 18.97 -0.88
N PHE A 299 -0.48 18.93 0.44
CA PHE A 299 -1.71 19.45 1.02
C PHE A 299 -1.70 20.97 0.87
N PRO A 300 -2.77 21.60 0.34
CA PRO A 300 -2.89 23.05 0.36
C PRO A 300 -2.71 23.47 1.82
N HIS A 301 -1.63 24.20 2.09
CA HIS A 301 -1.40 24.69 3.43
C HIS A 301 -2.65 25.49 3.82
N ALA A 302 -3.25 25.17 4.96
CA ALA A 302 -4.29 25.99 5.59
C ALA A 302 -3.81 27.43 5.92
N ARG A 303 -2.58 27.79 5.52
CA ARG A 303 -1.94 29.09 5.61
C ARG A 303 -1.64 29.74 4.25
N GLY A 304 -2.44 29.45 3.22
CA GLY A 304 -2.44 30.24 1.97
C GLY A 304 -1.13 30.24 1.17
N GLY A 305 -0.28 29.21 1.33
CA GLY A 305 0.88 29.03 0.47
C GLY A 305 0.45 28.46 -0.88
N GLU A 306 1.00 28.99 -1.98
CA GLU A 306 0.69 28.52 -3.33
C GLU A 306 0.97 27.02 -3.49
N PRO A 307 0.13 26.27 -4.23
CA PRO A 307 0.44 24.91 -4.62
C PRO A 307 1.79 24.87 -5.34
N CYS A 308 2.61 23.84 -5.08
CA CYS A 308 3.78 23.59 -5.91
C CYS A 308 3.33 23.43 -7.37
N SER A 309 3.58 24.46 -8.18
CA SER A 309 3.27 24.44 -9.61
C SER A 309 4.21 23.46 -10.32
N PRO A 310 3.71 22.66 -11.28
CA PRO A 310 4.59 21.84 -12.11
C PRO A 310 5.41 22.78 -13.01
N GLY A 311 6.62 23.12 -12.57
CA GLY A 311 7.57 23.89 -13.39
C GLY A 311 8.37 24.98 -12.69
N THR A 312 8.12 25.31 -11.42
CA THR A 312 8.92 26.33 -10.72
C THR A 312 10.05 25.71 -9.91
N ASN A 313 11.29 26.03 -10.31
CA ASN A 313 12.52 25.79 -9.56
C ASN A 313 12.47 26.56 -8.23
N ALA A 314 11.78 26.01 -7.24
CA ALA A 314 11.78 26.56 -5.89
C ALA A 314 13.00 26.01 -5.12
N GLY A 315 13.99 26.89 -4.94
CA GLY A 315 14.96 26.84 -3.85
C GLY A 315 16.08 25.83 -4.00
N GLN A 316 17.31 26.34 -4.13
CA GLN A 316 18.55 25.64 -3.87
C GLN A 316 18.62 25.23 -2.38
N GLY A 317 17.87 24.21 -1.99
CA GLY A 317 18.17 23.43 -0.80
C GLY A 317 19.42 22.62 -1.09
N THR A 318 20.49 22.89 -0.36
CA THR A 318 21.78 22.22 -0.49
C THR A 318 21.59 20.70 -0.49
N PHE A 319 21.92 20.08 -1.63
CA PHE A 319 22.11 18.65 -1.74
C PHE A 319 23.07 18.20 -0.63
N SER A 320 22.63 17.29 0.26
CA SER A 320 23.58 16.49 1.04
C SER A 320 23.93 15.29 0.18
N PRO A 321 25.15 15.17 -0.37
CA PRO A 321 25.52 14.05 -1.23
C PRO A 321 25.57 12.70 -0.49
N ARG A 322 25.30 12.68 0.82
CA ARG A 322 25.43 11.47 1.67
C ARG A 322 24.25 10.50 1.57
N ALA A 323 23.21 10.79 0.80
CA ALA A 323 22.04 9.92 0.67
C ALA A 323 22.27 8.71 -0.26
N TRP A 324 23.38 8.67 -1.00
CA TRP A 324 23.76 7.57 -1.88
C TRP A 324 25.25 7.26 -1.72
N GLY A 325 25.59 6.51 -0.68
CA GLY A 325 26.93 5.99 -0.40
C GLY A 325 26.83 4.66 0.32
#